data_AF-A0A954W796-F1
#
_entry.id   AF-A0A954W796-F1
#
_cell.length_a   1.000
_cell.length_b   1.000
_cell.length_c   1.000
_cell.angle_alpha   90.00
_cell.angle_beta   90.00
_cell.angle_gamma   90.00
#
_symmetry.space_group_name_H-M   'P 1'
#
loop_
_entity.id
_entity.type
_entity.pdbx_description
1 polymer ?
#
loop_
_entity_poly.entity_id
_entity_poly.type
_entity_poly.pdbx_seq_one_letter_code
_entity_poly.pdbx_strand_id
1 'polypeptide(L)'
;MIPYWFTTLSIVMLSIGGICAMLIVIDLCAGHRQHMGIMNIVWPVSALYGSVLAVWAYYKYGRLATARKVREAKSRGEEPPNMRLTPFPAMVGKGAAHCGSGCALGDICAEFLALGVPVVATWVGWKTLFPDTHHGKIFAVWILDYVFAFAFGVAFQ
;
A
#
# COMPACT_ATOMS: atom_id res chain seq x y z
N MET A 1 -27.56 -13.53 -5.45
CA MET A 1 -27.11 -12.48 -6.40
C MET A 1 -26.61 -11.30 -5.60
N ILE A 2 -25.48 -10.68 -5.97
CA ILE A 2 -24.94 -9.51 -5.26
C ILE A 2 -25.79 -8.28 -5.59
N PRO A 3 -26.26 -7.49 -4.61
CA PRO A 3 -27.06 -6.30 -4.88
C PRO A 3 -26.32 -5.26 -5.72
N TYR A 4 -27.00 -4.63 -6.68
CA TYR A 4 -26.39 -3.65 -7.59
C TYR A 4 -25.79 -2.43 -6.87
N TRP A 5 -26.42 -1.99 -5.77
CA TRP A 5 -25.92 -0.88 -4.96
C TRP A 5 -24.55 -1.19 -4.36
N PHE A 6 -24.29 -2.45 -3.98
CA PHE A 6 -23.03 -2.88 -3.38
C PHE A 6 -21.90 -2.87 -4.41
N THR A 7 -22.19 -3.37 -5.61
CA THR A 7 -21.24 -3.30 -6.74
C THR A 7 -20.92 -1.85 -7.10
N THR A 8 -21.93 -0.98 -7.16
CA THR A 8 -21.75 0.44 -7.44
C THR A 8 -20.88 1.12 -6.38
N LEU A 9 -21.18 0.87 -5.09
CA LEU A 9 -20.40 1.40 -3.98
C LEU A 9 -18.94 0.94 -4.06
N SER A 10 -18.70 -0.33 -4.35
CA SER A 10 -17.35 -0.89 -4.47
C SER A 10 -16.55 -0.21 -5.58
N ILE A 11 -17.16 -0.02 -6.75
CA ILE A 11 -16.53 0.67 -7.89
C ILE A 11 -16.19 2.12 -7.52
N VAL A 12 -17.11 2.83 -6.86
CA VAL A 12 -16.87 4.22 -6.43
C VAL A 12 -15.71 4.30 -5.44
N MET A 13 -15.68 3.43 -4.42
CA MET A 13 -14.61 3.42 -3.42
C MET A 13 -13.24 3.10 -4.03
N LEU A 14 -13.17 2.09 -4.91
CA LEU A 14 -11.93 1.75 -5.62
C LEU A 14 -11.46 2.89 -6.54
N SER A 15 -12.40 3.57 -7.21
CA SER A 15 -12.08 4.72 -8.06
C SER A 15 -11.53 5.88 -7.24
N ILE A 16 -12.11 6.17 -6.06
CA ILE A 16 -11.61 7.19 -5.14
C ILE A 16 -10.19 6.84 -4.67
N GLY A 17 -9.95 5.59 -4.25
CA GLY A 17 -8.63 5.12 -3.85
C GLY A 17 -7.59 5.26 -4.97
N GLY A 18 -7.95 4.87 -6.19
CA GLY A 18 -7.12 5.03 -7.38
C GLY A 18 -6.78 6.49 -7.70
N ILE A 19 -7.76 7.38 -7.66
CA ILE A 19 -7.55 8.83 -7.85
C ILE A 19 -6.63 9.38 -6.75
N CYS A 20 -6.85 9.00 -5.50
CA CYS A 20 -6.02 9.42 -4.36
C CYS A 20 -4.56 8.96 -4.53
N ALA A 21 -4.34 7.71 -4.92
CA ALA A 21 -3.01 7.19 -5.20
C ALA A 21 -2.33 7.96 -6.36
N MET A 22 -3.05 8.22 -7.45
CA MET A 22 -2.53 9.01 -8.57
C MET A 22 -2.15 10.44 -8.15
N LEU A 23 -2.94 11.11 -7.32
CA LEU A 23 -2.62 12.45 -6.82
C LEU A 23 -1.29 12.48 -6.05
N ILE A 24 -1.04 11.47 -5.23
CA ILE A 24 0.23 11.34 -4.50
C ILE A 24 1.39 11.06 -5.48
N VAL A 25 1.21 10.15 -6.43
CA VAL A 25 2.24 9.85 -7.44
C VAL A 25 2.61 11.10 -8.25
N ILE A 26 1.62 11.89 -8.67
CA ILE A 26 1.85 13.14 -9.40
C ILE A 26 2.66 14.12 -8.55
N ASP A 27 2.30 14.31 -7.27
CA ASP A 27 3.04 15.20 -6.37
C ASP A 27 4.49 14.74 -6.12
N LEU A 28 4.71 13.42 -6.00
CA LEU A 28 6.05 12.83 -5.89
C LEU A 28 6.87 13.06 -7.17
N CYS A 29 6.26 12.89 -8.34
CA CYS A 29 6.88 13.16 -9.65
C CYS A 29 7.16 14.64 -9.86
N ALA A 30 6.35 15.54 -9.30
CA ALA A 30 6.56 16.98 -9.32
C ALA A 30 7.74 17.46 -8.43
N GLY A 31 8.47 16.53 -7.80
CA GLY A 31 9.71 16.81 -7.06
C GLY A 31 9.61 16.66 -5.55
N HIS A 32 8.48 16.21 -5.01
CA HIS A 32 8.30 15.99 -3.56
C HIS A 32 8.74 14.61 -3.06
N ARG A 33 9.75 14.01 -3.74
CA ARG A 33 10.31 12.70 -3.38
C ARG A 33 10.75 12.64 -1.92
N GLN A 34 10.40 11.54 -1.27
CA GLN A 34 10.70 11.27 0.13
C GLN A 34 12.20 11.01 0.34
N HIS A 35 12.71 11.38 1.53
CA HIS A 35 14.08 11.07 1.93
C HIS A 35 14.33 9.56 2.02
N MET A 36 13.37 8.81 2.60
CA MET A 36 13.38 7.35 2.59
C MET A 36 12.70 6.86 1.31
N GLY A 37 13.46 6.19 0.44
CA GLY A 37 12.99 5.80 -0.90
C GLY A 37 11.71 4.97 -0.89
N ILE A 38 11.58 4.04 0.06
CA ILE A 38 10.40 3.16 0.20
C ILE A 38 9.10 3.93 0.44
N MET A 39 9.16 5.08 1.12
CA MET A 39 7.98 5.91 1.37
C MET A 39 7.37 6.49 0.09
N ASN A 40 8.14 6.54 -1.02
CA ASN A 40 7.58 6.90 -2.33
C ASN A 40 6.57 5.86 -2.85
N ILE A 41 6.66 4.60 -2.39
CA ILE A 41 5.74 3.51 -2.72
C ILE A 41 4.63 3.42 -1.66
N VAL A 42 5.02 3.51 -0.38
CA VAL A 42 4.10 3.39 0.76
C VAL A 42 2.95 4.39 0.65
N TRP A 43 3.23 5.67 0.37
CA TRP A 43 2.18 6.70 0.35
C TRP A 43 1.11 6.44 -0.73
N PRO A 44 1.46 6.18 -2.01
CA PRO A 44 0.48 5.78 -3.03
C PRO A 44 -0.29 4.50 -2.68
N VAL A 45 0.40 3.45 -2.22
CA VAL A 45 -0.26 2.18 -1.89
C VAL A 45 -1.22 2.35 -0.71
N SER A 46 -0.82 3.10 0.32
CA SER A 46 -1.69 3.44 1.44
C SER A 46 -2.92 4.25 1.04
N ALA A 47 -2.88 4.98 -0.07
CA ALA A 47 -4.05 5.67 -0.59
C ALA A 47 -5.07 4.75 -1.27
N LEU A 48 -4.69 3.54 -1.69
CA LEU A 48 -5.65 2.58 -2.26
C LEU A 48 -6.69 2.13 -1.22
N TYR A 49 -6.28 1.92 0.03
CA TYR A 49 -7.19 1.53 1.12
C TYR A 49 -7.55 2.71 2.05
N GLY A 50 -6.63 3.65 2.28
CA GLY A 50 -6.85 4.81 3.14
C GLY A 50 -7.51 6.01 2.43
N SER A 51 -7.55 5.99 1.08
CA SER A 51 -8.23 6.98 0.24
C SER A 51 -7.90 8.43 0.65
N VAL A 52 -8.91 9.25 0.91
CA VAL A 52 -8.79 10.68 1.23
C VAL A 52 -7.99 10.92 2.52
N LEU A 53 -8.09 10.04 3.52
CA LEU A 53 -7.35 10.17 4.77
C LEU A 53 -5.85 10.00 4.56
N ALA A 54 -5.45 9.08 3.67
CA ALA A 54 -4.05 8.89 3.32
C ALA A 54 -3.48 10.11 2.58
N VAL A 55 -4.25 10.71 1.68
CA VAL A 55 -3.87 11.95 0.97
C VAL A 55 -3.69 13.10 1.96
N TRP A 56 -4.64 13.30 2.87
CA TRP A 56 -4.51 14.30 3.93
C TRP A 56 -3.24 14.09 4.77
N ALA A 57 -2.99 12.85 5.20
CA ALA A 57 -1.81 12.52 5.99
C ALA A 57 -0.50 12.71 5.20
N TYR A 58 -0.51 12.41 3.90
CA TYR A 58 0.62 12.64 3.00
C TYR A 58 0.96 14.13 2.91
N TYR A 59 -0.03 14.98 2.63
CA TYR A 59 0.22 16.42 2.51
C TYR A 59 0.63 17.05 3.85
N LYS A 60 0.04 16.59 4.95
CA LYS A 60 0.32 17.13 6.29
C LYS A 60 1.66 16.67 6.86
N TYR A 61 1.96 15.37 6.78
CA TYR A 61 3.13 14.76 7.44
C TYR A 61 4.14 14.15 6.47
N GLY A 62 3.69 13.57 5.35
CA GLY A 62 4.59 13.01 4.32
C GLY A 62 5.48 14.07 3.66
N ARG A 63 4.92 15.22 3.29
CA ARG A 63 5.68 16.33 2.69
C ARG A 63 6.66 17.03 3.64
N LEU A 64 6.65 16.70 4.94
CA LEU A 64 7.68 17.18 5.87
C LEU A 64 8.98 16.38 5.73
N ALA A 65 8.90 15.13 5.26
CA ALA A 65 10.02 14.20 5.10
C ALA A 65 10.58 14.16 3.66
N THR A 66 10.20 15.12 2.81
CA THR A 66 10.76 15.27 1.46
C THR A 66 12.28 15.46 1.52
N ALA A 67 13.01 14.77 0.65
CA ALA A 67 14.48 14.80 0.60
C ALA A 67 15.04 16.23 0.53
N ARG A 68 14.37 17.11 -0.23
CA ARG A 68 14.69 18.54 -0.32
C ARG A 68 14.69 19.23 1.04
N LYS A 69 13.60 19.10 1.82
CA LYS A 69 13.45 19.76 3.12
C LYS A 69 14.43 19.23 4.16
N VAL A 70 14.67 17.91 4.15
CA VAL A 70 15.66 17.29 5.04
C VAL A 70 17.07 17.80 4.72
N ARG A 71 17.44 17.89 3.44
CA ARG A 71 18.74 18.41 3.00
C ARG A 71 18.90 19.89 3.36
N GLU A 72 17.88 20.71 3.13
CA GLU A 72 17.89 22.14 3.48
C GLU A 72 18.09 22.34 5.00
N ALA A 73 17.35 21.62 5.85
CA ALA A 73 17.55 21.68 7.31
C ALA A 73 18.97 21.27 7.71
N LYS A 74 19.47 20.16 7.16
CA LYS A 74 20.84 19.68 7.43
C LYS A 74 21.90 20.70 7.01
N SER A 75 21.72 21.40 5.88
CA SER A 75 22.63 22.44 5.43
C SER A 75 22.67 23.67 6.33
N ARG A 76 21.59 23.94 7.07
CA ARG A 76 21.50 25.01 8.07
C ARG A 76 21.89 24.56 9.48
N GLY A 77 22.26 23.29 9.67
CA GLY A 77 22.50 22.72 11.01
C GLY A 77 21.24 22.62 11.87
N GLU A 78 20.05 22.63 11.25
CA GLU A 78 18.75 22.56 11.94
C GLU A 78 18.21 21.13 11.95
N GLU A 79 17.35 20.84 12.94
CA GLU A 79 16.58 19.60 12.94
C GLU A 79 15.58 19.54 11.78
N PRO A 80 15.50 18.40 11.06
CA PRO A 80 14.55 18.21 9.99
C PRO A 80 13.08 18.44 10.41
N PRO A 81 12.23 19.03 9.54
CA PRO A 81 10.84 19.35 9.88
C PRO A 81 10.00 18.12 10.25
N ASN A 82 10.29 16.96 9.66
CA ASN A 82 9.59 15.71 9.97
C ASN A 82 9.85 15.23 11.39
N MET A 83 11.01 15.54 11.99
CA MET A 83 11.31 15.19 13.38
C MET A 83 10.66 16.18 14.34
N ARG A 84 10.70 17.47 14.01
CA ARG A 84 10.16 18.54 14.87
C ARG A 84 8.64 18.67 14.86
N LEU A 85 8.00 18.41 13.73
CA LEU A 85 6.57 18.71 13.50
C LEU A 85 5.66 17.48 13.38
N THR A 86 6.22 16.25 13.44
CA THR A 86 5.38 15.04 13.42
C THR A 86 5.09 14.58 14.85
N PRO A 87 3.84 14.65 15.32
CA PRO A 87 3.49 14.16 16.65
C PRO A 87 3.54 12.62 16.70
N PHE A 88 3.72 12.07 17.89
CA PHE A 88 3.87 10.62 18.10
C PHE A 88 2.78 9.75 17.43
N PRO A 89 1.48 10.07 17.50
CA PRO A 89 0.45 9.28 16.82
C PRO A 89 0.65 9.24 15.29
N ALA A 90 1.11 10.33 14.68
CA ALA A 90 1.39 10.36 13.25
C ALA A 90 2.66 9.58 12.90
N MET A 91 3.63 9.47 13.82
CA MET A 91 4.79 8.59 13.64
C MET A 91 4.38 7.11 13.67
N VAL A 92 3.56 6.71 14.64
CA VAL A 92 3.01 5.36 14.72
C VAL A 92 2.18 5.03 13.49
N GLY A 93 1.30 5.96 13.06
CA GLY A 93 0.50 5.80 11.85
C GLY A 93 1.34 5.62 10.59
N LYS A 94 2.45 6.35 10.44
CA LYS A 94 3.40 6.15 9.33
C LYS A 94 4.08 4.78 9.40
N GLY A 95 4.48 4.34 10.59
CA GLY A 95 5.04 2.99 10.79
C GLY A 95 4.05 1.89 10.44
N ALA A 96 2.79 2.02 10.86
CA ALA A 96 1.72 1.09 10.51
C ALA A 96 1.43 1.09 8.99
N ALA A 97 1.41 2.27 8.36
CA ALA A 97 1.21 2.40 6.92
C ALA A 97 2.33 1.74 6.12
N HIS A 98 3.57 1.79 6.61
CA HIS A 98 4.72 1.14 6.00
C HIS A 98 4.52 -0.38 5.88
N CYS A 99 4.23 -1.05 7.00
CA CYS A 99 3.95 -2.49 7.02
C CYS A 99 2.68 -2.83 6.23
N GLY A 100 1.59 -2.07 6.47
CA GLY A 100 0.30 -2.30 5.80
C GLY A 100 0.38 -2.15 4.28
N SER A 101 1.21 -1.24 3.77
CA SER A 101 1.44 -1.09 2.33
C SER A 101 2.18 -2.28 1.72
N GLY A 102 3.10 -2.89 2.46
CA GLY A 102 3.79 -4.12 2.04
C GLY A 102 2.80 -5.27 1.89
N CYS A 103 1.95 -5.50 2.90
CA CYS A 103 0.91 -6.53 2.83
C CYS A 103 -0.06 -6.27 1.66
N ALA A 104 -0.58 -5.04 1.54
CA ALA A 104 -1.52 -4.69 0.48
C ALA A 104 -0.93 -4.88 -0.93
N LEU A 105 0.35 -4.52 -1.12
CA LEU A 105 1.04 -4.76 -2.38
C LEU A 105 1.26 -6.25 -2.64
N GLY A 106 1.57 -7.02 -1.60
CA GLY A 106 1.68 -8.48 -1.65
C GLY A 106 0.39 -9.14 -2.13
N ASP A 107 -0.74 -8.83 -1.51
CA ASP A 107 -2.06 -9.36 -1.88
C ASP A 107 -2.42 -8.98 -3.32
N ILE A 108 -2.19 -7.72 -3.72
CA ILE A 108 -2.39 -7.27 -5.10
C ILE A 108 -1.56 -8.14 -6.06
N CYS A 109 -0.25 -8.29 -5.81
CA CYS A 109 0.62 -9.10 -6.66
C CYS A 109 0.20 -10.58 -6.73
N ALA A 110 -0.18 -11.18 -5.60
CA ALA A 110 -0.62 -12.56 -5.53
C ALA A 110 -1.93 -12.78 -6.31
N GLU A 111 -2.90 -11.90 -6.16
CA GLU A 111 -4.18 -11.98 -6.88
C GLU A 111 -4.00 -11.78 -8.39
N PHE A 112 -3.18 -10.82 -8.80
CA PHE A 112 -2.86 -10.64 -10.23
C PHE A 112 -2.11 -11.84 -10.81
N LEU A 113 -1.22 -12.48 -10.04
CA LEU A 113 -0.53 -13.70 -10.45
C LEU A 113 -1.50 -14.88 -10.58
N ALA A 114 -2.39 -15.08 -9.60
CA ALA A 114 -3.38 -16.15 -9.63
C ALA A 114 -4.42 -15.96 -10.75
N LEU A 115 -4.75 -14.71 -11.08
CA LEU A 115 -5.62 -14.35 -12.21
C LEU A 115 -4.92 -14.59 -13.56
N GLY A 116 -3.68 -14.11 -13.71
CA GLY A 116 -2.92 -14.22 -14.97
C GLY A 116 -2.38 -15.63 -15.24
N VAL A 117 -2.08 -16.39 -14.18
CA VAL A 117 -1.51 -17.74 -14.26
C VAL A 117 -2.31 -18.68 -13.33
N PRO A 118 -3.53 -19.11 -13.71
CA PRO A 118 -4.41 -19.89 -12.84
C PRO A 118 -3.84 -21.23 -12.36
N VAL A 119 -2.84 -21.77 -13.08
CA VAL A 119 -2.15 -23.01 -12.68
C VAL A 119 -1.38 -22.85 -11.36
N VAL A 120 -0.97 -21.63 -10.99
CA VAL A 120 -0.28 -21.36 -9.71
C VAL A 120 -1.10 -21.85 -8.52
N ALA A 121 -2.43 -21.72 -8.58
CA ALA A 121 -3.31 -22.20 -7.52
C ALA A 121 -3.16 -23.72 -7.26
N THR A 122 -2.83 -24.51 -8.28
CA THR A 122 -2.60 -25.96 -8.12
C THR A 122 -1.29 -26.28 -7.40
N TRP A 123 -0.27 -25.43 -7.55
CA TRP A 123 1.02 -25.57 -6.85
C TRP A 123 0.87 -25.35 -5.35
N VAL A 124 -0.03 -24.45 -4.95
CA VAL A 124 -0.33 -24.12 -3.56
C VAL A 124 -1.51 -24.93 -2.98
N GLY A 125 -1.89 -26.03 -3.64
CA GLY A 125 -2.78 -27.03 -3.04
C GLY A 125 -4.18 -27.14 -3.63
N TRP A 126 -4.53 -26.38 -4.67
CA TRP A 126 -5.83 -26.54 -5.35
C TRP A 126 -5.89 -27.91 -6.06
N LYS A 127 -6.96 -28.67 -5.81
CA LYS A 127 -7.22 -30.05 -6.28
C LYS A 127 -6.42 -31.16 -5.59
N THR A 128 -5.42 -30.82 -4.78
CA THR A 128 -4.62 -31.79 -4.00
C THR A 128 -4.96 -31.72 -2.52
N LEU A 129 -4.72 -30.57 -1.88
CA LEU A 129 -5.02 -30.31 -0.47
C LEU A 129 -6.45 -29.79 -0.28
N PHE A 130 -6.94 -29.01 -1.25
CA PHE A 130 -8.28 -28.44 -1.25
C PHE A 130 -9.14 -29.02 -2.39
N PRO A 131 -10.44 -29.27 -2.15
CA PRO A 131 -11.35 -29.80 -3.17
C PRO A 131 -11.41 -28.90 -4.42
N ASP A 132 -11.70 -29.49 -5.58
CA ASP A 132 -11.92 -28.77 -6.84
C ASP A 132 -13.28 -28.04 -6.83
N THR A 133 -13.38 -27.03 -5.97
CA THR A 133 -14.55 -26.18 -5.77
C THR A 133 -14.09 -24.73 -5.76
N HIS A 134 -15.03 -23.81 -5.96
CA HIS A 134 -14.73 -22.37 -5.86
C HIS A 134 -14.11 -22.01 -4.50
N HIS A 135 -14.60 -22.59 -3.39
CA HIS A 135 -14.03 -22.35 -2.06
C HIS A 135 -12.63 -22.96 -1.90
N GLY A 136 -12.40 -24.16 -2.43
CA GLY A 136 -11.08 -24.79 -2.36
C GLY A 136 -10.01 -24.01 -3.13
N LYS A 137 -10.38 -23.37 -4.25
CA LYS A 137 -9.49 -22.47 -4.97
C LYS A 137 -9.14 -21.23 -4.14
N ILE A 138 -10.11 -20.62 -3.45
CA ILE A 138 -9.89 -19.45 -2.59
C ILE A 138 -8.88 -19.76 -1.49
N PHE A 139 -9.03 -20.90 -0.79
CA PHE A 139 -8.09 -21.28 0.28
C PHE A 139 -6.67 -21.51 -0.22
N ALA A 140 -6.51 -22.09 -1.41
CA ALA A 140 -5.20 -22.23 -2.04
C ALA A 140 -4.57 -20.85 -2.34
N VAL A 141 -5.35 -19.90 -2.88
CA VAL A 141 -4.84 -18.54 -3.19
C VAL A 141 -4.46 -17.78 -1.92
N TRP A 142 -5.15 -17.96 -0.80
CA TRP A 142 -4.77 -17.33 0.47
C TRP A 142 -3.37 -17.74 0.98
N ILE A 143 -2.90 -18.95 0.65
CA ILE A 143 -1.53 -19.34 0.95
C ILE A 143 -0.54 -18.50 0.13
N LEU A 144 -0.86 -18.27 -1.15
CA LEU A 144 -0.08 -17.41 -2.02
C LEU A 144 -0.06 -15.96 -1.50
N ASP A 145 -1.23 -15.43 -1.12
CA ASP A 145 -1.38 -14.08 -0.55
C ASP A 145 -0.51 -13.93 0.70
N TYR A 146 -0.59 -14.89 1.63
CA TYR A 146 0.21 -14.88 2.85
C TYR A 146 1.72 -14.85 2.56
N VAL A 147 2.19 -15.68 1.62
CA VAL A 147 3.61 -15.73 1.24
C VAL A 147 4.07 -14.39 0.66
N PHE A 148 3.28 -13.81 -0.24
CA PHE A 148 3.60 -12.52 -0.86
C PHE A 148 3.55 -11.38 0.16
N ALA A 149 2.50 -11.30 0.97
CA ALA A 149 2.37 -10.30 2.02
C ALA A 149 3.54 -10.35 3.01
N PHE A 150 3.96 -11.56 3.41
CA PHE A 150 5.13 -11.71 4.28
C PHE A 150 6.43 -11.27 3.57
N ALA A 151 6.65 -11.69 2.34
CA ALA A 151 7.85 -11.33 1.58
C ALA A 151 7.97 -9.81 1.37
N PHE A 152 6.88 -9.16 0.98
CA PHE A 152 6.84 -7.69 0.83
C PHE A 152 6.92 -6.98 2.18
N GLY A 153 6.30 -7.50 3.23
CA GLY A 153 6.41 -6.96 4.59
C GLY A 153 7.87 -6.94 5.08
N VAL A 154 8.62 -8.03 4.86
CA VAL A 154 10.05 -8.09 5.18
C VAL A 154 10.88 -7.17 4.28
N ALA A 155 10.58 -7.12 2.98
CA ALA A 155 11.31 -6.26 2.04
C ALA A 155 11.09 -4.76 2.31
N PHE A 156 9.98 -4.40 2.96
CA PHE A 156 9.66 -3.03 3.25
C PHE A 156 10.28 -2.57 4.56
N GLN A 157 10.49 -3.43 5.57
CA GLN A 157 11.10 -3.09 6.88
C GLN A 157 12.53 -2.54 6.78
#